data_AF-A0A7C4WK23-F1
#
_entry.id   AF-A0A7C4WK23-F1
#
_cell.length_a   1.000
_cell.length_b   1.000
_cell.length_c   1.000
_cell.angle_alpha   90.00
_cell.angle_beta   90.00
_cell.angle_gamma   90.00
#
_symmetry.space_group_name_H-M   'P 1'
#
loop_
_entity.id
_entity.type
_entity.pdbx_description
1 polymer ?
#
loop_
_entity_poly.entity_id
_entity_poly.type
_entity_poly.pdbx_seq_one_letter_code
_entity_poly.pdbx_strand_id
1 'polypeptide(L)'
;MSSLDWQNLIITPEKKGAREFLKVSYPVRYGCYGEIKTGEYVFQFNRNGEIKFIETRSPRGFDQEGWLKRTLGNDWVFYSPGGYGEVYDLYGEHYFPFLPYPSNALQDRNPFEEEGVRSGLEAWRRLRKGITGSIPIGIGRE
;
A
#
# COMPACT_ATOMS: atom_id res chain seq x y z
N MET A 1 -7.23 21.93 -4.98
CA MET A 1 -6.98 20.57 -5.52
C MET A 1 -8.30 20.04 -6.03
N SER A 2 -8.39 19.62 -7.29
CA SER A 2 -9.59 19.00 -7.84
C SER A 2 -9.58 17.50 -7.50
N SER A 3 -10.63 17.02 -6.86
CA SER A 3 -10.91 15.61 -6.67
C SER A 3 -12.12 15.22 -7.51
N LEU A 4 -12.04 14.09 -8.21
CA LEU A 4 -13.18 13.53 -8.95
C LEU A 4 -13.80 12.42 -8.12
N ASP A 5 -15.13 12.43 -7.98
CA ASP A 5 -15.91 11.29 -7.49
C ASP A 5 -16.37 10.47 -8.69
N TRP A 6 -15.98 9.19 -8.73
CA TRP A 6 -16.39 8.26 -9.78
C TRP A 6 -16.58 6.89 -9.17
N GLN A 7 -17.81 6.33 -9.22
CA GLN A 7 -18.10 4.99 -8.68
C GLN A 7 -17.67 4.81 -7.19
N ASN A 8 -17.89 5.82 -6.34
CA ASN A 8 -17.41 5.86 -4.95
C ASN A 8 -15.87 5.84 -4.81
N LEU A 9 -15.16 6.24 -5.86
CA LEU A 9 -13.72 6.49 -5.84
C LEU A 9 -13.48 8.00 -5.75
N ILE A 10 -12.65 8.41 -4.80
CA ILE A 10 -12.12 9.77 -4.74
C ILE A 10 -10.74 9.75 -5.38
N ILE A 11 -10.61 10.38 -6.56
CA ILE A 11 -9.37 10.41 -7.33
C ILE A 11 -8.71 11.78 -7.15
N THR A 12 -7.44 11.79 -6.73
CA THR A 12 -6.61 12.99 -6.56
C THR A 12 -5.30 12.81 -7.34
N PRO A 13 -5.21 13.25 -8.60
CA PRO A 13 -4.05 13.00 -9.46
C PRO A 13 -2.75 13.68 -8.99
N GLU A 14 -2.87 14.87 -8.38
CA GLU A 14 -1.73 15.68 -7.94
C GLU A 14 -1.78 16.01 -6.45
N LYS A 15 -1.73 14.97 -5.62
CA LYS A 15 -1.62 15.16 -4.18
C LYS A 15 -0.23 15.67 -3.82
N LYS A 16 -0.18 16.79 -3.10
CA LYS A 16 1.06 17.34 -2.55
C LYS A 16 1.31 16.69 -1.19
N GLY A 17 2.46 16.04 -1.05
CA GLY A 17 2.97 15.52 0.21
C GLY A 17 3.62 16.61 1.07
N ALA A 18 4.26 16.19 2.16
CA ALA A 18 5.08 17.05 2.99
C ALA A 18 6.21 17.69 2.18
N ARG A 19 6.54 18.93 2.53
CA ARG A 19 7.62 19.72 1.92
C ARG A 19 8.84 19.85 2.82
N GLU A 20 8.68 19.55 4.09
CA GLU A 20 9.70 19.69 5.12
C GLU A 20 9.85 18.37 5.84
N PHE A 21 11.09 18.08 6.26
CA PHE A 21 11.39 16.88 7.02
C PHE A 21 10.63 16.88 8.35
N LEU A 22 9.89 15.80 8.61
CA LEU A 22 9.17 15.57 9.86
C LEU A 22 9.82 14.39 10.59
N LYS A 23 10.27 14.61 11.84
CA LYS A 23 10.77 13.55 12.72
C LYS A 23 9.59 12.80 13.33
N VAL A 24 9.03 11.85 12.60
CA VAL A 24 7.93 10.99 13.03
C VAL A 24 8.28 9.52 12.84
N SER A 25 7.61 8.63 13.59
CA SER A 25 7.83 7.19 13.57
C SER A 25 7.05 6.46 12.46
N TYR A 26 6.30 7.18 11.62
CA TYR A 26 5.51 6.63 10.52
C TYR A 26 5.94 7.23 9.17
N PRO A 27 5.64 6.57 8.04
CA PRO A 27 6.06 7.05 6.73
C PRO A 27 5.32 8.33 6.34
N VAL A 28 6.06 9.42 6.22
CA VAL A 28 5.56 10.66 5.61
C VAL A 28 5.74 10.57 4.10
N ARG A 29 4.70 10.94 3.34
CA ARG A 29 4.77 11.04 1.88
C ARG A 29 5.26 12.43 1.50
N TYR A 30 6.31 12.49 0.68
CA TYR A 30 6.92 13.72 0.18
C TYR A 30 6.69 13.88 -1.32
N GLY A 31 6.78 15.11 -1.82
CA GLY A 31 6.68 15.41 -3.24
C GLY A 31 5.25 15.40 -3.78
N CYS A 32 5.06 14.95 -5.03
CA CYS A 32 3.77 14.93 -5.71
C CYS A 32 3.44 13.51 -6.19
N TYR A 33 2.24 13.03 -5.88
CA TYR A 33 1.81 11.66 -6.17
C TYR A 33 0.32 11.60 -6.50
N GLY A 34 -0.09 10.54 -7.18
CA GLY A 34 -1.50 10.25 -7.44
C GLY A 34 -2.11 9.45 -6.30
N GLU A 35 -3.37 9.68 -6.01
CA GLU A 35 -4.11 8.95 -4.98
C GLU A 35 -5.50 8.56 -5.51
N ILE A 36 -5.87 7.29 -5.33
CA ILE A 36 -7.24 6.80 -5.50
C ILE A 36 -7.70 6.27 -4.16
N LYS A 37 -8.80 6.81 -3.65
CA LYS A 37 -9.40 6.43 -2.38
C LYS A 37 -10.71 5.71 -2.60
N THR A 38 -10.91 4.60 -1.89
CA THR A 38 -12.19 3.91 -1.75
C THR A 38 -12.72 4.07 -0.33
N GLY A 39 -13.86 3.46 -0.02
CA GLY A 39 -14.35 3.36 1.35
C GLY A 39 -13.38 2.63 2.29
N GLU A 40 -12.61 1.67 1.78
CA GLU A 40 -11.80 0.75 2.59
C GLU A 40 -10.29 0.91 2.40
N TYR A 41 -9.83 1.49 1.29
CA TYR A 41 -8.40 1.53 0.93
C TYR A 41 -7.98 2.88 0.33
N VAL A 42 -6.69 3.19 0.47
CA VAL A 42 -5.98 4.24 -0.26
C VAL A 42 -4.93 3.58 -1.15
N PHE A 43 -4.97 3.89 -2.43
CA PHE A 43 -3.98 3.49 -3.42
C PHE A 43 -3.16 4.70 -3.83
N GLN A 44 -1.83 4.64 -3.68
CA GLN A 44 -0.95 5.75 -4.04
C GLN A 44 -0.04 5.38 -5.21
N PHE A 45 0.10 6.30 -6.14
CA PHE A 45 0.80 6.11 -7.41
C PHE A 45 1.94 7.12 -7.54
N ASN A 46 3.07 6.70 -8.10
CA ASN A 46 4.11 7.65 -8.48
C ASN A 46 3.67 8.48 -9.70
N ARG A 47 4.53 9.43 -10.13
CA ARG A 47 4.27 10.28 -11.30
C ARG A 47 4.20 9.51 -12.63
N ASN A 48 4.64 8.25 -12.67
CA ASN A 48 4.55 7.38 -13.84
C ASN A 48 3.24 6.55 -13.83
N GLY A 49 2.35 6.75 -12.85
CA GLY A 49 1.11 5.98 -12.71
C GLY A 49 1.30 4.58 -12.14
N GLU A 50 2.47 4.26 -11.60
CA GLU A 50 2.74 2.96 -10.98
C GLU A 50 2.30 2.96 -9.52
N ILE A 51 1.56 1.92 -9.11
CA ILE A 51 1.20 1.74 -7.70
C ILE A 51 2.46 1.62 -6.83
N LYS A 52 2.49 2.38 -5.75
CA LYS A 52 3.57 2.40 -4.75
C LYS A 52 3.09 1.93 -3.38
N PHE A 53 1.90 2.34 -2.97
CA PHE A 53 1.38 1.99 -1.64
C PHE A 53 -0.10 1.57 -1.68
N ILE A 54 -0.44 0.63 -0.81
CA ILE A 54 -1.82 0.29 -0.44
C ILE A 54 -1.92 0.47 1.08
N GLU A 55 -2.83 1.34 1.50
CA GLU A 55 -3.10 1.61 2.91
C GLU A 55 -4.57 1.30 3.19
N THR A 56 -4.87 0.71 4.35
CA THR A 56 -6.24 0.40 4.75
C THR A 56 -6.89 1.57 5.49
N ARG A 57 -8.21 1.77 5.30
CA ARG A 57 -9.03 2.83 5.91
C ARG A 57 -10.14 2.32 6.84
N SER A 58 -10.32 1.01 6.98
CA SER A 58 -11.49 0.44 7.68
C SER A 58 -11.50 0.82 9.17
N PRO A 59 -12.61 1.36 9.71
CA PRO A 59 -12.79 1.59 11.14
C PRO A 59 -13.03 0.29 11.93
N ARG A 60 -13.17 -0.86 11.24
CA ARG A 60 -13.36 -2.18 11.88
C ARG A 60 -12.06 -2.86 12.31
N GLY A 61 -10.93 -2.16 12.27
CA GLY A 61 -9.66 -2.71 12.74
C GLY A 61 -9.31 -3.98 11.97
N PHE A 62 -8.46 -3.85 10.97
CA PHE A 62 -7.38 -4.83 11.05
C PHE A 62 -6.75 -4.60 12.41
N ASP A 63 -6.59 -5.63 13.21
CA ASP A 63 -5.68 -5.60 14.36
C ASP A 63 -4.24 -5.25 13.93
N GLN A 64 -4.02 -5.01 12.63
CA GLN A 64 -2.82 -4.49 12.00
C GLN A 64 -3.21 -3.39 10.98
N GLU A 65 -3.25 -2.14 11.41
CA GLU A 65 -3.13 -0.92 10.58
C GLU A 65 -1.82 -0.90 9.74
N GLY A 66 -1.63 -1.90 8.89
CA GLY A 66 -0.43 -2.05 8.07
C GLY A 66 -0.58 -1.41 6.70
N TRP A 67 0.56 -1.18 6.04
CA TRP A 67 0.58 -0.77 4.64
C TRP A 67 1.45 -1.69 3.81
N LEU A 68 1.07 -1.85 2.55
CA LEU A 68 1.87 -2.55 1.55
C LEU A 68 2.63 -1.53 0.72
N LYS A 69 3.92 -1.78 0.51
CA LYS A 69 4.78 -1.00 -0.38
C LYS A 69 5.22 -1.88 -1.54
N ARG A 70 5.09 -1.38 -2.76
CA ARG A 70 5.64 -2.05 -3.95
C ARG A 70 7.09 -1.61 -4.18
N THR A 71 8.00 -2.58 -4.29
CA THR A 71 9.43 -2.35 -4.57
C THR A 71 9.63 -2.00 -6.04
N LEU A 72 10.84 -1.56 -6.40
CA LEU A 72 11.23 -1.40 -7.81
C LEU A 72 11.30 -2.74 -8.54
N GLY A 73 11.56 -3.84 -7.81
CA GLY A 73 11.55 -5.21 -8.31
C GLY A 73 10.16 -5.80 -8.53
N ASN A 74 9.08 -5.02 -8.30
CA ASN A 74 7.68 -5.46 -8.38
C ASN A 74 7.25 -6.42 -7.24
N ASP A 75 8.03 -6.51 -6.17
CA ASP A 75 7.66 -7.24 -4.97
C ASP A 75 6.81 -6.37 -4.04
N TRP A 76 6.09 -7.03 -3.13
CA TRP A 76 5.37 -6.36 -2.06
C TRP A 76 6.11 -6.53 -0.73
N VAL A 77 6.17 -5.46 0.04
CA VAL A 77 6.66 -5.45 1.42
C VAL A 77 5.51 -5.00 2.31
N PHE A 78 5.18 -5.82 3.31
CA PHE A 78 4.19 -5.48 4.32
C PHE A 78 4.86 -4.82 5.52
N TYR A 79 4.30 -3.71 5.98
CA TYR A 79 4.69 -3.02 7.18
C TYR A 79 3.57 -3.13 8.20
N SER A 80 3.84 -3.79 9.32
CA SER A 80 2.93 -3.87 10.45
C SER A 80 3.09 -2.63 11.34
N PRO A 81 2.02 -2.09 11.94
CA PRO A 81 2.08 -0.94 12.84
C PRO A 81 2.58 -1.30 14.26
N GLY A 82 2.70 -2.59 14.59
CA GLY A 82 3.05 -3.07 15.93
C GLY A 82 4.43 -3.72 16.02
N GLY A 83 4.97 -3.82 17.24
CA GLY A 83 6.13 -4.66 17.55
C GLY A 83 7.51 -4.03 17.31
N TYR A 84 7.64 -2.75 16.97
CA TYR A 84 8.96 -2.16 16.67
C TYR A 84 9.93 -2.22 17.87
N GLY A 85 9.43 -1.98 19.09
CA GLY A 85 10.21 -2.13 20.32
C GLY A 85 10.55 -3.58 20.60
N GLU A 86 9.55 -4.46 20.58
CA GLU A 86 9.73 -5.89 20.86
C GLU A 86 10.65 -6.60 19.87
N VAL A 87 10.59 -6.27 18.58
CA VAL A 87 11.47 -6.85 17.57
C VAL A 87 12.92 -6.41 17.81
N TYR A 88 13.15 -5.14 18.15
CA TYR A 88 14.49 -4.67 18.47
C TYR A 88 15.00 -5.25 19.80
N ASP A 89 14.15 -5.30 20.82
CA ASP A 89 14.51 -5.82 22.14
C ASP A 89 14.82 -7.33 22.10
N LEU A 90 14.14 -8.10 21.24
CA LEU A 90 14.34 -9.54 21.10
C LEU A 90 15.42 -9.92 20.08
N TYR A 91 15.56 -9.16 18.99
CA TYR A 91 16.39 -9.55 17.84
C TYR A 91 17.48 -8.55 17.47
N GLY A 92 17.47 -7.34 18.03
CA GLY A 92 18.42 -6.26 17.70
C GLY A 92 18.18 -5.62 16.33
N GLU A 93 17.06 -5.94 15.66
CA GLU A 93 16.75 -5.50 14.30
C GLU A 93 15.49 -4.63 14.27
N HIS A 94 15.38 -3.77 13.26
CA HIS A 94 14.19 -2.91 13.05
C HIS A 94 13.19 -3.49 12.04
N TYR A 95 13.52 -4.63 11.46
CA TYR A 95 12.69 -5.36 10.51
C TYR A 95 12.77 -6.83 10.87
N PHE A 96 11.62 -7.50 10.81
CA PHE A 96 11.56 -8.94 11.03
C PHE A 96 11.49 -9.66 9.68
N PRO A 97 12.51 -10.44 9.28
CA PRO A 97 12.51 -11.12 7.99
C PRO A 97 11.59 -12.36 8.05
N PHE A 98 10.50 -12.32 7.28
CA PHE A 98 9.71 -13.51 6.97
C PHE A 98 10.33 -14.20 5.76
N LEU A 99 11.22 -15.16 6.04
CA LEU A 99 11.97 -15.87 5.01
C LEU A 99 11.08 -16.90 4.31
N PRO A 100 11.10 -17.00 2.97
CA PRO A 100 10.23 -17.91 2.21
C PRO A 100 10.66 -19.38 2.27
N TYR A 101 11.71 -19.68 3.04
CA TYR A 101 12.27 -21.02 3.17
C TYR A 101 12.13 -21.51 4.61
N PRO A 102 11.84 -22.81 4.83
CA PRO A 102 11.47 -23.34 6.15
C PRO A 102 12.65 -23.43 7.13
N SER A 103 13.90 -23.54 6.64
CA SER A 103 15.08 -23.61 7.50
C SER A 103 15.45 -22.24 8.06
N ASN A 104 15.77 -22.12 9.35
CA ASN A 104 16.22 -20.87 9.99
C ASN A 104 15.17 -19.75 10.06
N ALA A 105 13.90 -20.03 9.78
CA ALA A 105 12.82 -19.09 10.03
C ALA A 105 12.62 -18.94 11.55
N LEU A 106 12.63 -17.70 12.05
CA LEU A 106 12.38 -17.40 13.46
C LEU A 106 10.90 -17.59 13.85
N GLN A 107 10.00 -17.53 12.86
CA GLN A 107 8.57 -17.80 13.02
C GLN A 107 8.05 -18.61 11.83
N ASP A 108 7.18 -19.57 12.12
CA ASP A 108 6.43 -20.33 11.12
C ASP A 108 5.14 -19.59 10.75
N ARG A 109 5.31 -18.42 10.11
CA ARG A 109 4.20 -17.55 9.70
C ARG A 109 4.55 -16.85 8.39
N ASN A 110 3.54 -16.66 7.55
CA ASN A 110 3.64 -15.87 6.33
C ASN A 110 2.62 -14.72 6.36
N PRO A 111 3.04 -13.45 6.50
CA PRO A 111 2.12 -12.31 6.51
C PRO A 111 1.28 -12.18 5.24
N PHE A 112 1.74 -12.70 4.11
CA PHE A 112 0.99 -12.66 2.85
C PHE A 112 -0.19 -13.64 2.78
N GLU A 113 -0.28 -14.56 3.74
CA GLU A 113 -1.43 -15.46 3.90
C GLU A 113 -2.52 -14.86 4.79
N GLU A 114 -2.20 -13.79 5.52
CA GLU A 114 -3.15 -13.11 6.41
C GLU A 114 -4.22 -12.37 5.62
N GLU A 115 -5.43 -12.36 6.18
CA GLU A 115 -6.60 -11.76 5.55
C GLU A 115 -6.35 -10.30 5.15
N GLY A 116 -5.65 -9.52 5.98
CA GLY A 116 -5.42 -8.10 5.70
C GLY A 116 -4.48 -7.81 4.54
N VAL A 117 -3.43 -8.60 4.39
CA VAL A 117 -2.53 -8.46 3.24
C VAL A 117 -3.24 -8.95 1.98
N ARG A 118 -3.91 -10.10 2.07
CA ARG A 118 -4.68 -10.66 0.95
C ARG A 118 -5.78 -9.72 0.46
N SER A 119 -6.57 -9.17 1.37
CA SER A 119 -7.70 -8.28 1.03
C SER A 119 -7.22 -7.01 0.34
N GLY A 120 -6.10 -6.42 0.79
CA GLY A 120 -5.50 -5.25 0.15
C GLY A 120 -5.02 -5.55 -1.28
N LEU A 121 -4.34 -6.68 -1.48
CA LEU A 121 -3.89 -7.11 -2.81
C LEU A 121 -5.07 -7.45 -3.74
N GLU A 122 -6.11 -8.09 -3.23
CA GLU A 122 -7.34 -8.36 -3.97
C GLU A 122 -8.08 -7.07 -4.34
N ALA A 123 -8.17 -6.10 -3.42
CA ALA A 123 -8.77 -4.79 -3.67
C ALA A 123 -8.03 -4.05 -4.80
N TRP A 124 -6.69 -4.10 -4.81
CA TRP A 124 -5.89 -3.57 -5.92
C TRP A 124 -6.21 -4.27 -7.25
N ARG A 125 -6.29 -5.60 -7.27
CA ARG A 125 -6.65 -6.36 -8.48
C ARG A 125 -8.02 -5.96 -9.01
N ARG A 126 -9.01 -5.80 -8.12
CA ARG A 126 -10.37 -5.36 -8.47
C ARG A 126 -10.37 -3.95 -9.04
N LEU A 127 -9.68 -3.00 -8.39
CA LEU A 127 -9.55 -1.62 -8.87
C LEU A 127 -8.94 -1.58 -10.27
N ARG A 128 -7.81 -2.27 -10.48
CA ARG A 128 -7.13 -2.32 -11.78
C ARG A 128 -8.05 -2.90 -12.86
N LYS A 129 -8.75 -4.00 -12.57
CA LYS A 129 -9.70 -4.61 -13.51
C LYS A 129 -10.86 -3.66 -13.84
N GLY A 130 -11.39 -2.94 -12.85
CA GLY A 130 -12.45 -1.94 -13.05
C GLY A 130 -12.01 -0.81 -13.97
N ILE A 131 -10.81 -0.26 -13.74
CA ILE A 131 -10.25 0.80 -14.59
C ILE A 131 -10.01 0.29 -16.03
N THR A 132 -9.36 -0.86 -16.20
CA THR A 132 -9.07 -1.40 -17.55
C THR A 132 -10.34 -1.80 -18.30
N GLY A 133 -11.35 -2.34 -17.61
CA GLY A 133 -12.64 -2.69 -18.21
C GLY A 133 -13.53 -1.50 -18.56
N SER A 134 -13.20 -0.30 -18.06
CA SER A 134 -13.96 0.94 -18.30
C SER A 134 -13.38 1.81 -19.42
N ILE A 135 -12.20 1.48 -19.96
CA ILE A 135 -11.61 2.16 -21.10
C ILE A 135 -12.27 1.57 -22.37
N PRO A 136 -13.04 2.34 -23.15
CA PRO A 136 -13.45 1.90 -24.47
C PRO A 136 -12.17 1.68 -25.29
N ILE A 137 -12.02 0.49 -25.87
CA ILE A 137 -10.98 0.25 -26.88
C ILE A 137 -11.32 1.13 -28.07
N GLY A 138 -10.77 2.33 -28.12
CA GLY A 138 -11.04 3.24 -29.23
C GLY A 138 -10.67 4.68 -28.96
N ILE A 139 -9.38 4.99 -28.85
CA ILE A 139 -8.84 6.29 -29.29
C ILE A 139 -7.43 6.07 -29.87
N GLY A 140 -7.32 6.13 -31.20
CA GLY A 140 -6.15 6.62 -31.93
C GLY A 140 -4.92 5.70 -32.08
N ARG A 141 -4.92 4.84 -33.10
CA ARG A 141 -3.77 4.75 -33.99
C ARG A 141 -4.10 5.65 -35.18
N GLU A 142 -3.39 6.77 -35.31
CA GLU A 142 -3.14 7.45 -36.58
C GLU A 142 -1.64 7.41 -36.84
#